data_AF-A0A401VV87-F1
#
_entry.id   AF-A0A401VV87-F1
#
_cell.length_a   1.000
_cell.length_b   1.000
_cell.length_c   1.000
_cell.angle_alpha   90.00
_cell.angle_beta   90.00
_cell.angle_gamma   90.00
#
_symmetry.space_group_name_H-M   'P 1'
#
loop_
_entity.id
_entity.type
_entity.pdbx_description
1 polymer ?
#
loop_
_entity_poly.entity_id
_entity_poly.type
_entity_poly.pdbx_seq_one_letter_code
_entity_poly.pdbx_strand_id
1 'polypeptide(L)'
;MHRSIDLHHTANTFETCAQLRRSAREAADRARRMRAEAAEARLRAVRMRQNMERMKSGRPPDAVSGFRRFPATEIRCGATSRAAQLALLTAFVHARLDEEGNTADLFHETGCPDAGTSACHCPVPERVRHDVTIRHGLARDCEEALRDPDHDARDWPHNELAALLRLKVLALPYELHRQWREEWRP
;
A
#
# COMPACT_ATOMS: atom_id res chain seq x y z
N MET A 1 6.80 -0.69 58.71
CA MET A 1 6.07 -1.85 58.17
C MET A 1 5.23 -1.46 56.95
N HIS A 2 5.84 -1.19 55.79
CA HIS A 2 5.10 -0.86 54.56
C HIS A 2 5.79 -1.51 53.35
N ARG A 3 5.40 -2.74 52.98
CA ARG A 3 5.81 -3.42 51.74
C ARG A 3 4.80 -4.49 51.31
N SER A 4 3.53 -4.12 51.10
CA SER A 4 2.52 -5.09 50.61
C SER A 4 1.60 -4.56 49.51
N ILE A 5 1.79 -3.34 49.02
CA ILE A 5 0.88 -2.72 48.04
C ILE A 5 1.35 -2.92 46.58
N ASP A 6 2.62 -3.21 46.34
CA ASP A 6 3.18 -3.18 44.97
C ASP A 6 2.99 -4.45 44.13
N LEU A 7 2.76 -5.62 44.75
CA LEU A 7 2.71 -6.90 44.00
C LEU A 7 1.36 -7.14 43.31
N HIS A 8 0.25 -6.70 43.91
CA HIS A 8 -1.07 -6.86 43.29
C HIS A 8 -1.34 -5.85 42.18
N HIS A 9 -0.79 -4.64 42.28
CA HIS A 9 -0.93 -3.63 41.23
C HIS A 9 -0.14 -4.01 39.98
N THR A 10 1.10 -4.48 40.15
CA THR A 10 1.93 -4.95 39.04
C THR A 10 1.34 -6.20 38.37
N ALA A 11 0.86 -7.19 39.13
CA ALA A 11 0.19 -8.36 38.58
C ALA A 11 -1.04 -8.00 37.70
N ASN A 12 -1.88 -7.07 38.16
CA ASN A 12 -3.03 -6.57 37.39
C ASN A 12 -2.61 -5.88 36.08
N THR A 13 -1.50 -5.14 36.07
CA THR A 13 -1.02 -4.48 34.84
C THR A 13 -0.51 -5.49 33.80
N PHE A 14 0.19 -6.54 34.21
CA PHE A 14 0.66 -7.58 33.29
C PHE A 14 -0.48 -8.39 32.69
N GLU A 15 -1.50 -8.74 33.49
CA GLU A 15 -2.68 -9.44 33.02
C GLU A 15 -3.49 -8.59 32.02
N THR A 16 -3.64 -7.29 32.31
CA THR A 16 -4.27 -6.32 31.40
C THR A 16 -3.52 -6.22 30.07
N CYS A 17 -2.19 -6.12 30.09
CA CYS A 17 -1.36 -6.09 28.89
C CYS A 17 -1.45 -7.39 28.08
N ALA A 18 -1.51 -8.55 28.73
CA ALA A 18 -1.70 -9.83 28.06
C ALA A 18 -3.08 -9.91 27.39
N GLN A 19 -4.12 -9.39 28.03
CA GLN A 19 -5.48 -9.35 27.48
C GLN A 19 -5.58 -8.40 26.29
N LEU A 20 -4.97 -7.23 26.35
CA LEU A 20 -4.89 -6.30 25.22
C LEU A 20 -4.18 -6.93 24.02
N ARG A 21 -3.06 -7.63 24.23
CA ARG A 21 -2.34 -8.34 23.16
C ARG A 21 -3.19 -9.44 22.51
N ARG A 22 -3.96 -10.20 23.30
CA ARG A 22 -4.90 -11.20 22.77
C ARG A 22 -5.98 -10.54 21.92
N SER A 23 -6.62 -9.50 22.44
CA SER A 23 -7.67 -8.76 21.72
C SER A 23 -7.18 -8.15 20.41
N ALA A 24 -5.97 -7.56 20.41
CA ALA A 24 -5.35 -7.00 19.22
C ALA A 24 -5.07 -8.08 18.15
N ARG A 25 -4.60 -9.27 18.55
CA ARG A 25 -4.38 -10.39 17.63
C ARG A 25 -5.70 -10.88 17.02
N GLU A 26 -6.73 -11.05 17.83
CA GLU A 26 -8.06 -11.46 17.35
C GLU A 26 -8.66 -10.43 16.39
N ALA A 27 -8.48 -9.14 16.66
CA ALA A 27 -8.91 -8.06 15.76
C ALA A 27 -8.16 -8.10 14.43
N ALA A 28 -6.84 -8.31 14.45
CA ALA A 28 -6.04 -8.47 13.24
C ALA A 28 -6.47 -9.71 12.43
N ASP A 29 -6.78 -10.83 13.09
CA ASP A 29 -7.28 -12.04 12.44
C ASP A 29 -8.64 -11.85 11.80
N ARG A 30 -9.56 -11.14 12.48
CA ARG A 30 -10.86 -10.77 11.88
C ARG A 30 -10.67 -9.90 10.64
N ALA A 31 -9.81 -8.89 10.71
CA ALA A 31 -9.52 -8.03 9.57
C ALA A 31 -8.93 -8.81 8.39
N ARG A 32 -8.04 -9.78 8.64
CA ARG A 32 -7.49 -10.67 7.60
C ARG A 32 -8.59 -11.51 6.93
N ARG A 33 -9.48 -12.12 7.72
CA ARG A 33 -10.61 -12.91 7.18
C ARG A 33 -11.55 -12.05 6.32
N MET A 34 -11.92 -10.87 6.80
CA MET A 34 -12.78 -9.94 6.04
C MET A 34 -12.15 -9.52 4.71
N ARG A 35 -10.82 -9.28 4.67
CA ARG A 35 -10.12 -8.95 3.43
C ARG A 35 -10.11 -10.13 2.45
N ALA A 36 -9.89 -11.35 2.94
CA ALA A 36 -9.94 -12.55 2.11
C ALA A 36 -11.34 -12.77 1.51
N GLU A 37 -12.39 -12.67 2.33
CA GLU A 37 -13.79 -12.78 1.89
C GLU A 37 -14.16 -11.70 0.87
N ALA A 38 -13.72 -10.45 1.07
CA ALA A 38 -13.93 -9.36 0.14
C ALA A 38 -13.21 -9.60 -1.20
N ALA A 39 -12.00 -10.14 -1.18
CA ALA A 39 -11.27 -10.52 -2.39
C ALA A 39 -11.99 -11.63 -3.17
N GLU A 40 -12.48 -12.67 -2.49
CA GLU A 40 -13.28 -13.72 -3.12
C GLU A 40 -14.59 -13.18 -3.72
N ALA A 41 -15.29 -12.29 -3.00
CA ALA A 41 -16.51 -11.66 -3.50
C ALA A 41 -16.25 -10.87 -4.79
N ARG A 42 -15.15 -10.13 -4.86
CA ARG A 42 -14.72 -9.43 -6.09
C ARG A 42 -14.44 -10.40 -7.23
N LEU A 43 -13.72 -11.50 -6.96
CA LEU A 43 -13.44 -12.53 -7.97
C LEU A 43 -14.73 -13.17 -8.49
N ARG A 44 -15.69 -13.47 -7.61
CA ARG A 44 -17.02 -13.98 -8.01
C ARG A 44 -17.76 -12.98 -8.90
N ALA A 45 -17.76 -11.69 -8.55
CA ALA A 45 -18.41 -10.65 -9.34
C ALA A 45 -17.76 -10.46 -10.73
N VAL A 46 -16.43 -10.60 -10.84
CA VAL A 46 -15.72 -10.58 -12.13
C VAL A 46 -16.12 -11.78 -13.00
N ARG A 47 -16.11 -13.01 -12.44
CA ARG A 47 -16.54 -14.21 -13.17
C ARG A 47 -17.98 -14.11 -13.65
N MET A 48 -18.87 -13.56 -12.82
CA MET A 48 -20.28 -13.39 -13.17
C MET A 48 -20.44 -12.42 -14.36
N ARG A 49 -19.70 -11.30 -14.37
CA ARG A 49 -19.69 -10.35 -15.50
C ARG A 49 -19.19 -11.00 -16.78
N GLN A 50 -18.07 -11.74 -16.72
CA GLN A 50 -17.54 -12.46 -17.88
C GLN A 50 -18.52 -13.51 -18.43
N ASN A 51 -19.22 -14.24 -17.55
CA ASN A 51 -20.23 -15.20 -17.97
C ASN A 51 -21.44 -14.51 -18.63
N MET A 52 -21.88 -13.37 -18.11
CA MET A 52 -22.96 -12.60 -18.73
C MET A 52 -22.56 -12.05 -20.10
N GLU A 53 -21.32 -11.57 -20.26
CA GLU A 53 -20.80 -11.13 -21.55
C GLU A 53 -20.76 -12.27 -22.57
N ARG A 54 -20.35 -13.48 -22.15
CA ARG A 54 -20.36 -14.68 -23.01
C ARG A 54 -21.77 -15.05 -23.45
N MET A 55 -22.75 -15.03 -22.55
CA MET A 55 -24.16 -15.29 -22.91
C MET A 55 -24.71 -14.23 -23.87
N LYS A 56 -24.34 -12.95 -23.68
CA LYS A 56 -24.75 -11.84 -24.55
C LYS A 56 -24.11 -11.91 -25.95
N SER A 57 -22.94 -12.54 -26.07
CA SER A 57 -22.25 -12.78 -27.34
C SER A 57 -22.78 -13.98 -28.15
N GLY A 58 -23.86 -14.63 -27.70
CA GLY A 58 -24.51 -15.75 -28.39
C GLY A 58 -25.10 -15.37 -29.75
N ARG A 59 -24.24 -15.31 -30.78
CA ARG A 59 -24.62 -15.43 -32.20
C ARG A 59 -24.57 -16.93 -32.55
N PRO A 60 -25.55 -17.50 -33.30
CA PRO A 60 -25.59 -18.94 -33.55
C PRO A 60 -24.39 -19.39 -34.40
N PRO A 61 -23.85 -20.60 -34.16
CA PRO A 61 -22.75 -21.12 -34.95
C PRO A 61 -23.32 -21.77 -36.20
N ASP A 62 -23.15 -21.14 -37.36
CA ASP A 62 -23.11 -21.91 -38.59
C ASP A 62 -22.11 -21.34 -39.59
N ALA A 63 -21.38 -22.30 -40.16
CA ALA A 63 -20.65 -22.28 -41.42
C ALA A 63 -19.21 -21.72 -41.46
N VAL A 64 -18.33 -22.69 -41.72
CA VAL A 64 -17.14 -22.67 -42.61
C VAL A 64 -15.76 -22.45 -41.98
N SER A 65 -15.14 -23.60 -41.69
CA SER A 65 -13.88 -24.08 -42.27
C SER A 65 -12.63 -23.18 -42.25
N GLY A 66 -11.55 -23.78 -41.74
CA GLY A 66 -10.24 -23.61 -42.33
C GLY A 66 -9.31 -22.65 -41.60
N PHE A 67 -8.53 -23.23 -40.69
CA PHE A 67 -7.10 -23.03 -40.46
C PHE A 67 -6.78 -22.99 -38.97
N ARG A 68 -6.27 -24.12 -38.47
CA ARG A 68 -5.51 -24.15 -37.22
C ARG A 68 -4.27 -23.27 -37.40
N ARG A 69 -4.34 -22.04 -36.88
CA ARG A 69 -3.17 -21.37 -36.33
C ARG A 69 -3.39 -21.31 -34.83
N PHE A 70 -2.48 -21.95 -34.10
CA PHE A 70 -2.33 -21.77 -32.67
C PHE A 70 -2.45 -20.28 -32.36
N PRO A 71 -3.33 -19.83 -31.44
CA PRO A 71 -3.13 -18.53 -30.88
C PRO A 71 -1.85 -18.67 -30.07
N ALA A 72 -0.78 -18.05 -30.56
CA ALA A 72 0.23 -17.57 -29.66
C ALA A 72 -0.54 -16.90 -28.54
N THR A 73 -0.41 -17.42 -27.32
CA THR A 73 -0.65 -16.66 -26.11
C THR A 73 0.32 -15.49 -26.17
N GLU A 74 -0.01 -14.50 -26.99
CA GLU A 74 0.30 -13.12 -26.71
C GLU A 74 -0.37 -12.89 -25.36
N ILE A 75 0.46 -13.06 -24.33
CA ILE A 75 0.35 -12.29 -23.11
C ILE A 75 0.29 -10.86 -23.63
N ARG A 76 -0.92 -10.37 -23.93
CA ARG A 76 -1.23 -8.95 -23.91
C ARG A 76 -0.83 -8.56 -22.51
N CYS A 77 0.40 -8.07 -22.38
CA CYS A 77 0.80 -7.15 -21.35
C CYS A 77 -0.18 -5.99 -21.56
N GLY A 78 -1.35 -6.13 -20.94
CA GLY A 78 -2.45 -5.22 -21.11
C GLY A 78 -1.91 -3.88 -20.67
N ALA A 79 -1.91 -2.90 -21.58
CA ALA A 79 -1.63 -1.53 -21.23
C ALA A 79 -2.53 -1.21 -20.03
N THR A 80 -1.94 -1.23 -18.82
CA THR A 80 -2.61 -0.80 -17.62
C THR A 80 -3.07 0.62 -17.92
N SER A 81 -4.37 0.89 -17.74
CA SER A 81 -4.88 2.24 -17.96
C SER A 81 -4.01 3.22 -17.16
N ARG A 82 -3.80 4.44 -17.66
CA ARG A 82 -2.97 5.42 -16.95
C ARG A 82 -3.42 5.61 -15.50
N ALA A 83 -4.73 5.62 -15.27
CA ALA A 83 -5.34 5.58 -13.95
C ALA A 83 -4.86 4.39 -13.09
N ALA A 84 -4.73 3.18 -13.66
CA ALA A 84 -4.20 2.02 -12.94
C ALA A 84 -2.69 2.16 -12.65
N GLN A 85 -1.91 2.74 -13.58
CA GLN A 85 -0.49 3.01 -13.34
C GLN A 85 -0.28 4.04 -12.23
N LEU A 86 -1.09 5.09 -12.24
CA LEU A 86 -1.11 6.12 -11.20
C LEU A 86 -1.51 5.55 -9.85
N ALA A 87 -2.58 4.74 -9.79
CA ALA A 87 -3.00 4.10 -8.55
C ALA A 87 -1.91 3.17 -7.98
N LEU A 88 -1.25 2.37 -8.83
CA LEU A 88 -0.16 1.48 -8.42
C LEU A 88 1.06 2.26 -7.91
N LEU A 89 1.47 3.29 -8.66
CA LEU A 89 2.62 4.12 -8.28
C LEU A 89 2.36 4.87 -6.98
N THR A 90 1.14 5.36 -6.79
CA THR A 90 0.78 6.08 -5.57
C THR A 90 0.72 5.15 -4.36
N ALA A 91 0.13 3.96 -4.51
CA ALA A 91 0.15 2.94 -3.48
C ALA A 91 1.59 2.52 -3.11
N PHE A 92 2.47 2.39 -4.11
CA PHE A 92 3.88 2.13 -3.89
C PHE A 92 4.55 3.25 -3.07
N VAL A 93 4.37 4.51 -3.46
CA VAL A 93 4.95 5.66 -2.74
C VAL A 93 4.46 5.71 -1.29
N HIS A 94 3.16 5.53 -1.04
CA HIS A 94 2.62 5.54 0.32
C HIS A 94 3.19 4.41 1.19
N ALA A 95 3.22 3.17 0.68
CA ALA A 95 3.77 2.05 1.41
C ALA A 95 5.23 2.29 1.83
N ARG A 96 5.98 2.95 0.96
CA ARG A 96 7.41 3.21 1.10
C ARG A 96 7.70 4.35 2.07
N LEU A 97 6.86 5.38 2.06
CA LEU A 97 6.87 6.43 3.06
C LEU A 97 6.47 5.92 4.45
N ASP A 98 5.48 5.03 4.53
CA ASP A 98 5.05 4.43 5.80
C ASP A 98 6.17 3.57 6.41
N GLU A 99 6.86 2.78 5.59
CA GLU A 99 8.00 1.98 6.02
C GLU A 99 9.19 2.84 6.49
N GLU A 100 9.49 3.94 5.79
CA GLU A 100 10.50 4.90 6.22
C GLU A 100 10.14 5.54 7.56
N GLY A 101 8.86 5.92 7.75
CA GLY A 101 8.36 6.43 9.02
C GLY A 101 8.51 5.42 10.17
N ASN A 102 8.13 4.16 9.93
CA ASN A 102 8.28 3.09 10.93
C ASN A 102 9.77 2.82 11.25
N THR A 103 10.64 2.91 10.25
CA THR A 103 12.09 2.72 10.44
C THR A 103 12.69 3.84 11.29
N ALA A 104 12.18 5.07 11.16
CA ALA A 104 12.57 6.20 12.01
C ALA A 104 12.27 5.93 13.49
N ASP A 105 11.16 5.26 13.79
CA ASP A 105 10.79 4.89 15.17
C ASP A 105 11.78 3.89 15.77
N LEU A 106 12.38 3.03 14.94
CA LEU A 106 13.36 2.02 15.32
C LEU A 106 14.81 2.52 15.24
N PHE A 107 15.04 3.79 14.89
CA PHE A 107 16.39 4.33 14.67
C PHE A 107 17.28 4.21 15.92
N HIS A 108 16.72 4.44 17.11
CA HIS A 108 17.47 4.31 18.36
C HIS A 108 17.77 2.85 18.73
N GLU A 109 17.09 1.87 18.13
CA GLU A 109 17.34 0.45 18.36
C GLU A 109 18.42 -0.11 17.41
N THR A 110 18.67 0.56 16.27
CA THR A 110 19.40 -0.05 15.15
C THR A 110 20.49 0.82 14.53
N GLY A 111 20.44 2.15 14.67
CA GLY A 111 21.30 3.06 13.89
C GLY A 111 21.81 4.31 14.62
N CYS A 112 21.35 4.59 15.84
CA CYS A 112 21.86 5.72 16.60
C CYS A 112 23.22 5.38 17.23
N PRO A 113 24.30 6.14 16.94
CA PRO A 113 25.61 5.89 17.55
C PRO A 113 25.60 6.10 19.07
N ASP A 114 24.68 6.93 19.56
CA ASP A 114 24.49 7.21 20.99
C ASP A 114 23.34 6.39 21.63
N ALA A 115 22.88 5.33 20.94
CA ALA A 115 21.86 4.42 21.44
C ALA A 115 22.31 3.82 22.79
N GLY A 116 21.58 4.11 23.86
CA GLY A 116 21.88 3.63 25.21
C GLY A 116 22.27 4.72 26.22
N THR A 117 22.45 5.96 25.76
CA THR A 117 22.41 7.12 26.68
C THR A 117 20.95 7.39 27.06
N SER A 118 20.64 7.47 28.37
CA SER A 118 19.28 7.62 28.90
C SER A 118 18.57 8.92 28.48
N ALA A 119 19.26 9.80 27.76
CA ALA A 119 18.78 11.08 27.26
C ALA A 119 19.28 11.36 25.82
N CYS A 120 19.25 10.35 24.94
CA CYS A 120 19.57 10.59 23.53
C CYS A 120 18.59 11.61 22.93
N HIS A 121 19.11 12.79 22.53
CA HIS A 121 18.36 13.89 21.91
C HIS A 121 18.57 13.93 20.39
N CYS A 122 18.71 12.78 19.75
CA CYS A 122 18.97 12.71 18.31
C CYS A 122 17.78 13.29 17.52
N PRO A 123 17.99 14.31 16.67
CA PRO A 123 16.90 14.93 15.90
C PRO A 123 16.52 14.10 14.66
N VAL A 124 17.24 13.02 14.37
CA VAL A 124 17.08 12.25 13.13
C VAL A 124 15.68 11.65 12.99
N PRO A 125 15.10 10.96 13.99
CA PRO A 125 13.75 10.41 13.86
C PRO A 125 12.69 11.48 13.60
N GLU A 126 12.79 12.62 14.29
CA GLU A 126 11.85 13.73 14.10
C GLU A 126 11.95 14.34 12.71
N ARG A 127 13.17 14.54 12.19
CA ARG A 127 13.39 15.02 10.82
C ARG A 127 12.82 14.05 9.79
N VAL A 128 13.09 12.75 9.93
CA VAL A 128 12.57 11.74 9.01
C VAL A 128 11.04 11.73 9.03
N ARG A 129 10.40 11.78 10.21
CA ARG A 129 8.93 11.87 10.31
C ARG A 129 8.38 13.13 9.65
N HIS A 130 9.05 14.27 9.81
CA HIS A 130 8.66 15.51 9.17
C HIS A 130 8.74 15.40 7.64
N ASP A 131 9.85 14.88 7.11
CA ASP A 131 10.06 14.70 5.68
C ASP A 131 9.07 13.68 5.08
N VAL A 132 8.78 12.59 5.80
CA VAL A 132 7.75 11.60 5.43
C VAL A 132 6.38 12.25 5.38
N THR A 133 6.04 13.11 6.35
CA THR A 133 4.76 13.84 6.39
C THR A 133 4.61 14.76 5.18
N ILE A 134 5.65 15.52 4.83
CA ILE A 134 5.65 16.39 3.66
C ILE A 134 5.43 15.58 2.38
N ARG A 135 6.21 14.48 2.20
CA ARG A 135 6.11 13.63 1.01
C ARG A 135 4.76 12.92 0.91
N HIS A 136 4.15 12.54 2.03
CA HIS A 136 2.76 12.06 2.07
C HIS A 136 1.77 13.11 1.59
N GLY A 137 1.94 14.38 2.02
CA GLY A 137 1.14 15.50 1.52
C GLY A 137 1.24 15.64 0.00
N LEU A 138 2.47 15.68 -0.52
CA LEU A 138 2.71 15.79 -1.97
C LEU A 138 2.10 14.64 -2.78
N ALA A 139 2.14 13.41 -2.25
CA ALA A 139 1.52 12.26 -2.89
C ALA A 139 -0.02 12.39 -2.91
N ARG A 140 -0.64 12.85 -1.81
CA ARG A 140 -2.09 13.11 -1.74
C ARG A 140 -2.52 14.25 -2.66
N ASP A 141 -1.75 15.34 -2.74
CA ASP A 141 -2.04 16.44 -3.66
C ASP A 141 -2.08 15.94 -5.11
N CYS A 142 -1.18 15.02 -5.46
CA CYS A 142 -1.20 14.37 -6.77
C CYS A 142 -2.44 13.50 -6.96
N GLU A 143 -2.87 12.73 -5.94
CA GLU A 143 -4.10 11.95 -6.02
C GLU A 143 -5.36 12.81 -6.17
N GLU A 144 -5.46 13.88 -5.38
CA GLU A 144 -6.62 14.78 -5.39
C GLU A 144 -6.72 15.49 -6.74
N ALA A 145 -5.61 15.98 -7.28
CA ALA A 145 -5.54 16.57 -8.60
C ALA A 145 -6.01 15.63 -9.73
N LEU A 146 -5.85 14.31 -9.56
CA LEU A 146 -6.26 13.29 -10.52
C LEU A 146 -7.71 12.83 -10.34
N ARG A 147 -8.29 13.07 -9.16
CA ARG A 147 -9.71 12.79 -8.88
C ARG A 147 -10.61 13.95 -9.27
N ASP A 148 -10.04 15.13 -9.53
CA ASP A 148 -10.79 16.31 -9.93
C ASP A 148 -11.44 16.08 -11.32
N PRO A 149 -12.77 16.26 -11.47
CA PRO A 149 -13.45 16.10 -12.75
C PRO A 149 -12.95 17.05 -13.84
N ASP A 150 -12.34 18.18 -13.49
CA ASP A 150 -11.81 19.18 -14.44
C ASP A 150 -10.31 19.02 -14.74
N HIS A 151 -9.68 17.90 -14.33
CA HIS A 151 -8.23 17.65 -14.51
C HIS A 151 -7.75 17.64 -15.98
N ASP A 152 -8.66 17.44 -16.94
CA ASP A 152 -8.40 17.50 -18.38
C ASP A 152 -8.48 18.93 -18.96
N ALA A 153 -8.87 19.92 -18.14
CA ALA A 153 -8.90 21.31 -18.56
C ALA A 153 -7.49 21.81 -18.90
N ARG A 154 -7.37 22.55 -20.01
CA ARG A 154 -6.09 23.07 -20.52
C ARG A 154 -5.34 23.95 -19.51
N ASP A 155 -6.09 24.56 -18.59
CA ASP A 155 -5.61 25.55 -17.63
C ASP A 155 -5.39 24.92 -16.24
N TRP A 156 -5.59 23.60 -16.10
CA TRP A 156 -5.44 22.90 -14.85
C TRP A 156 -3.97 22.93 -14.38
N PRO A 157 -3.67 23.39 -13.16
CA PRO A 157 -2.30 23.55 -12.69
C PRO A 157 -1.56 22.22 -12.52
N HIS A 158 -2.28 21.10 -12.51
CA HIS A 158 -1.76 19.77 -12.18
C HIS A 158 -2.28 18.71 -13.17
N ASN A 159 -1.94 18.86 -14.46
CA ASN A 159 -2.28 17.85 -15.46
C ASN A 159 -1.75 16.44 -15.07
N GLU A 160 -2.39 15.40 -15.60
CA GLU A 160 -2.11 13.99 -15.28
C GLU A 160 -0.62 13.63 -15.40
N LEU A 161 0.07 14.16 -16.42
CA LEU A 161 1.49 13.92 -16.65
C LEU A 161 2.37 14.54 -15.55
N ALA A 162 2.05 15.75 -15.08
CA ALA A 162 2.77 16.39 -13.99
C ALA A 162 2.62 15.62 -12.67
N ALA A 163 1.42 15.12 -12.36
CA ALA A 163 1.17 14.27 -11.20
C ALA A 163 1.98 12.96 -11.28
N LEU A 164 1.98 12.30 -12.45
CA LEU A 164 2.77 11.09 -12.69
C LEU A 164 4.28 11.35 -12.51
N LEU A 165 4.80 12.44 -13.07
CA LEU A 165 6.23 12.79 -12.92
C LEU A 165 6.60 13.07 -11.47
N ARG A 166 5.75 13.79 -10.72
CA ARG A 166 5.97 14.03 -9.28
C ARG A 166 6.00 12.74 -8.49
N LEU A 167 5.03 11.85 -8.71
CA LEU A 167 5.01 10.53 -8.08
C LEU A 167 6.23 9.69 -8.47
N LYS A 168 6.70 9.77 -9.71
CA LYS A 168 7.92 9.08 -10.14
C LYS A 168 9.18 9.62 -9.47
N VAL A 169 9.28 10.93 -9.30
CA VAL A 169 10.38 11.55 -8.54
C VAL A 169 10.35 11.12 -7.08
N LEU A 170 9.16 11.06 -6.46
CA LEU A 170 9.01 10.56 -5.08
C LEU A 170 9.36 9.06 -4.96
N ALA A 171 9.03 8.26 -5.98
CA ALA A 171 9.34 6.83 -6.01
C ALA A 171 10.83 6.54 -6.25
N LEU A 172 11.55 7.43 -6.94
CA LEU A 172 12.89 7.17 -7.46
C LEU A 172 13.91 6.72 -6.39
N PRO A 173 14.02 7.35 -5.20
CA PRO A 173 14.95 6.90 -4.17
C PRO A 173 14.72 5.44 -3.78
N TYR A 174 13.46 5.04 -3.68
CA TYR A 174 13.05 3.68 -3.32
C TYR A 174 13.25 2.68 -4.46
N GLU A 175 13.00 3.09 -5.71
CA GLU A 175 13.25 2.27 -6.89
C GLU A 175 14.76 2.01 -7.10
N LEU A 176 15.62 2.97 -6.75
CA LEU A 176 17.07 2.86 -6.88
C LEU A 176 17.73 2.13 -5.68
N HIS A 177 17.13 2.21 -4.50
CA HIS A 177 17.67 1.60 -3.29
C HIS A 177 17.70 0.06 -3.40
N ARG A 178 18.89 -0.53 -3.24
CA ARG A 178 19.11 -1.97 -3.52
C ARG A 178 18.24 -2.89 -2.67
N GLN A 179 18.15 -2.61 -1.37
CA GLN A 179 17.33 -3.39 -0.44
C GLN A 179 15.82 -3.34 -0.80
N TRP A 180 15.36 -2.26 -1.43
CA TRP A 180 13.93 -2.03 -1.67
C TRP A 180 13.48 -2.61 -3.01
N ARG A 181 14.44 -2.89 -3.91
CA ARG A 181 14.22 -3.64 -5.15
C ARG A 181 14.01 -5.15 -4.94
N GLU A 182 14.53 -5.71 -3.85
CA GLU A 182 14.51 -7.16 -3.59
C GLU A 182 13.18 -7.61 -2.96
N GLU A 183 12.54 -6.79 -2.13
CA GLU A 183 11.30 -7.14 -1.40
C GLU A 183 10.01 -7.05 -2.21
N TRP A 184 10.02 -6.41 -3.40
CA TRP A 184 8.80 -6.19 -4.20
C TRP A 184 8.82 -6.84 -5.59
N ARG A 185 9.77 -7.76 -5.85
CA ARG A 185 9.59 -8.68 -6.98
C ARG A 185 8.54 -9.72 -6.58
N PRO A 186 7.43 -9.87 -7.33
CA PRO A 186 6.45 -10.92 -7.09
C PRO A 186 7.06 -12.32 -7.23
#